data_AF-A0A1V8UYE4-F1
#
_entry.id   AF-A0A1V8UYE4-F1
#
_cell.length_a   1.000
_cell.length_b   1.000
_cell.length_c   1.000
_cell.angle_alpha   90.00
_cell.angle_beta   90.00
_cell.angle_gamma   90.00
#
_symmetry.space_group_name_H-M   'P 1'
#
loop_
_entity.id
_entity.type
_entity.pdbx_description
1 polymer ?
#
loop_
_entity_poly.entity_id
_entity_poly.type
_entity_poly.pdbx_seq_one_letter_code
_entity_poly.pdbx_strand_id
1 'polypeptide(L)'
;MGVCCEPNMVFIVCNQFPLIGTRYTDVFNGTDVIGEVLPKYKAAWAKKGLTGDNGLFRAFYAPGQDNVVNAREISHSGWISAFLVWDQELTKRNWPLVTSGFLHEVDGRINIRPSPVANAIRDIVKNEDADPKDPTVVSRAQKQAVGKPVTARKYLGPQFGHVAQGMSEIRGSPDLEALLLHADTYLGPTWTNGGLHYSRRSYDQKDFWDDDGNYTYGEPHTGNACIGYARLNVKGGQRKMWECPWTREQVEKTPYVDGIDLGTGVDCLSGRWDEEKSAMFVALRTWHTKDVDVTAVVRNLPPGKYGVYVDGELKNVTETTHGKPFGVHLIVGGQDVELVLLQA
;
A
#
# COMPACT_ATOMS: atom_id res chain seq x y z
N MET A 1 1.08 -0.11 25.83
CA MET A 1 1.36 1.05 24.94
C MET A 1 1.94 0.60 23.60
N GLY A 2 2.79 -0.43 23.58
CA GLY A 2 3.46 -0.91 22.39
C GLY A 2 4.91 -1.23 22.70
N VAL A 3 5.69 -1.52 21.67
CA VAL A 3 7.15 -1.62 21.72
C VAL A 3 7.78 -0.32 21.24
N CYS A 4 8.95 0.00 21.79
CA CYS A 4 9.76 1.12 21.37
C CYS A 4 10.48 0.78 20.06
N CYS A 5 10.51 1.70 19.09
CA CYS A 5 11.37 1.58 17.91
C CYS A 5 12.81 2.00 18.30
N GLU A 6 12.97 3.25 18.72
CA GLU A 6 14.16 3.77 19.38
C GLU A 6 13.97 3.80 20.91
N PRO A 7 15.06 3.83 21.72
CA PRO A 7 14.95 4.00 23.15
C PRO A 7 14.03 5.17 23.50
N ASN A 8 13.05 4.90 24.37
CA ASN A 8 12.09 5.91 24.83
C ASN A 8 11.16 6.47 23.73
N MET A 9 10.91 5.74 22.63
CA MET A 9 10.00 6.20 21.57
C MET A 9 9.06 5.09 21.09
N VAL A 10 7.79 5.19 21.49
CA VAL A 10 6.71 4.27 21.08
C VAL A 10 5.91 4.92 19.94
N PHE A 11 6.18 4.50 18.70
CA PHE A 11 5.46 4.99 17.53
C PHE A 11 4.18 4.19 17.29
N ILE A 12 3.07 4.89 17.03
CA ILE A 12 1.80 4.23 16.67
C ILE A 12 2.02 3.37 15.41
N VAL A 13 2.65 3.94 14.39
CA VAL A 13 2.82 3.26 13.09
C VAL A 13 3.69 2.01 13.19
N CYS A 14 4.83 2.07 13.89
CA CYS A 14 5.71 0.91 14.10
C CYS A 14 4.97 -0.27 14.74
N ASN A 15 4.02 0.03 15.65
CA ASN A 15 3.30 -0.99 16.41
C ASN A 15 2.19 -1.68 15.61
N GLN A 16 1.84 -1.19 14.41
CA GLN A 16 0.83 -1.86 13.58
C GLN A 16 1.35 -3.18 13.01
N PHE A 17 2.61 -3.22 12.56
CA PHE A 17 3.22 -4.41 11.97
C PHE A 17 3.30 -5.62 12.93
N PRO A 18 3.77 -5.50 14.19
CA PRO A 18 3.75 -6.64 15.10
C PRO A 18 2.33 -7.05 15.49
N LEU A 19 1.36 -6.13 15.59
CA LEU A 19 -0.04 -6.51 15.84
C LEU A 19 -0.61 -7.33 14.67
N ILE A 20 -0.36 -6.90 13.43
CA ILE A 20 -0.72 -7.62 12.20
C ILE A 20 -0.04 -8.98 12.15
N GLY A 21 1.28 -9.03 12.37
CA GLY A 21 2.06 -10.26 12.35
C GLY A 21 1.58 -11.27 13.40
N THR A 22 1.27 -10.82 14.61
CA THR A 22 0.69 -11.68 15.66
C THR A 22 -0.66 -12.25 15.23
N ARG A 23 -1.56 -11.43 14.67
CA ARG A 23 -2.86 -11.91 14.16
C ARG A 23 -2.71 -12.98 13.08
N TYR A 24 -1.78 -12.78 12.14
CA TYR A 24 -1.54 -13.76 11.08
C TYR A 24 -0.94 -15.06 11.63
N THR A 25 0.00 -14.94 12.57
CA THR A 25 0.61 -16.08 13.26
C THR A 25 -0.43 -16.87 14.05
N ASP A 26 -1.36 -16.18 14.72
CA ASP A 26 -2.46 -16.78 15.47
C ASP A 26 -3.36 -17.63 14.58
N VAL A 27 -3.80 -17.09 13.44
CA VAL A 27 -4.64 -17.83 12.50
C VAL A 27 -3.88 -19.00 11.86
N PHE A 28 -2.61 -18.80 11.50
CA PHE A 28 -1.80 -19.85 10.89
C PHE A 28 -1.52 -21.02 11.86
N ASN A 29 -1.27 -20.73 13.13
CA ASN A 29 -0.92 -21.75 14.14
C ASN A 29 -2.08 -22.21 15.02
N GLY A 30 -3.27 -21.61 14.89
CA GLY A 30 -4.41 -21.92 15.77
C GLY A 30 -4.21 -21.40 17.21
N THR A 31 -3.53 -20.26 17.39
CA THR A 31 -3.34 -19.59 18.69
C THR A 31 -4.18 -18.30 18.78
N ASP A 32 -4.20 -17.63 19.94
CA ASP A 32 -4.93 -16.36 20.14
C ASP A 32 -4.17 -15.38 21.05
N VAL A 33 -2.92 -15.07 20.71
CA VAL A 33 -2.10 -14.08 21.44
C VAL A 33 -2.67 -12.66 21.24
N ILE A 34 -3.18 -12.35 20.04
CA ILE A 34 -3.72 -11.04 19.71
C ILE A 34 -4.95 -10.69 20.54
N GLY A 35 -5.77 -11.69 20.92
CA GLY A 35 -6.94 -11.53 21.78
C GLY A 35 -6.60 -10.90 23.14
N GLU A 36 -5.39 -11.14 23.66
CA GLU A 36 -4.91 -10.51 24.91
C GLU A 36 -4.17 -9.18 24.64
N VAL A 37 -3.34 -9.14 23.60
CA VAL A 37 -2.43 -7.99 23.33
C VAL A 37 -3.19 -6.77 22.83
N LEU A 38 -4.12 -6.94 21.88
CA LEU A 38 -4.80 -5.83 21.23
C LEU A 38 -5.69 -5.02 22.21
N PRO A 39 -6.50 -5.63 23.09
CA PRO A 39 -7.25 -4.87 24.09
C PRO A 39 -6.36 -4.03 25.01
N LYS A 40 -5.21 -4.56 25.44
CA LYS A 40 -4.23 -3.81 26.26
C LYS A 40 -3.63 -2.65 25.49
N TYR A 41 -3.30 -2.84 24.20
CA TYR A 41 -2.81 -1.77 23.34
C TYR A 41 -3.87 -0.64 23.21
N LYS A 42 -5.12 -1.01 22.89
CA LYS A 42 -6.25 -0.07 22.78
C LYS A 42 -6.50 0.69 24.07
N ALA A 43 -6.57 0.00 25.22
CA ALA A 43 -6.80 0.62 26.52
C ALA A 43 -5.69 1.61 26.90
N ALA A 44 -4.44 1.30 26.56
CA ALA A 44 -3.32 2.17 26.84
C ALA A 44 -3.38 3.46 25.98
N TRP A 45 -3.70 3.34 24.70
CA TRP A 45 -3.86 4.50 23.81
C TRP A 45 -5.15 5.28 24.04
N ALA A 46 -6.21 4.67 24.56
CA ALA A 46 -7.44 5.39 24.94
C ALA A 46 -7.16 6.48 26.00
N LYS A 47 -6.21 6.25 26.91
CA LYS A 47 -5.81 7.22 27.94
C LYS A 47 -4.98 8.38 27.40
N LYS A 48 -4.22 8.15 26.32
CA LYS A 48 -3.29 9.13 25.75
C LYS A 48 -3.87 9.85 24.53
N GLY A 49 -4.81 9.23 23.83
CA GLY A 49 -5.34 9.68 22.53
C GLY A 49 -4.43 9.24 21.37
N LEU A 50 -5.02 8.66 20.31
CA LEU A 50 -4.30 8.32 19.07
C LEU A 50 -4.18 9.51 18.12
N THR A 51 -5.10 10.47 18.21
CA THR A 51 -5.18 11.66 17.34
C THR A 51 -4.78 12.89 18.15
N GLY A 52 -4.04 13.80 17.52
CA GLY A 52 -3.75 15.12 18.04
C GLY A 52 -4.96 16.06 17.93
N ASP A 53 -4.89 17.17 18.63
CA ASP A 53 -5.84 18.29 18.51
C ASP A 53 -5.82 18.94 17.12
N ASN A 54 -4.72 18.73 16.39
CA ASN A 54 -4.56 19.13 15.01
C ASN A 54 -5.13 18.11 14.02
N GLY A 55 -5.90 17.09 14.45
CA GLY A 55 -6.57 16.13 13.56
C GLY A 55 -5.66 15.10 12.87
N LEU A 56 -4.36 15.14 13.12
CA LEU A 56 -3.40 14.13 12.64
C LEU A 56 -3.23 13.03 13.70
N PHE A 57 -2.87 11.82 13.27
CA PHE A 57 -2.41 10.80 14.22
C PHE A 57 -1.12 11.28 14.90
N ARG A 58 -0.99 11.00 16.20
CA ARG A 58 0.22 11.33 16.97
C ARG A 58 1.41 10.56 16.43
N ALA A 59 2.59 11.19 16.44
CA ALA A 59 3.80 10.58 15.90
C ALA A 59 4.30 9.46 16.81
N PHE A 60 4.55 9.77 18.08
CA PHE A 60 5.01 8.82 19.09
C PHE A 60 4.69 9.28 20.51
N TYR A 61 4.80 8.34 21.44
CA TYR A 61 4.81 8.56 22.88
C TYR A 61 6.23 8.34 23.43
N ALA A 62 6.69 9.21 24.32
CA ALA A 62 7.98 9.13 24.98
C ALA A 62 7.79 8.80 26.47
N PRO A 63 7.89 7.51 26.87
CA PRO A 63 7.54 7.05 28.22
C PRO A 63 8.27 7.75 29.37
N GLY A 64 9.57 8.01 29.20
CA GLY A 64 10.43 8.62 30.21
C GLY A 64 10.11 10.09 30.49
N GLN A 65 9.40 10.78 29.60
CA GLN A 65 8.91 12.15 29.83
C GLN A 65 7.38 12.19 30.02
N ASP A 66 6.71 11.03 29.99
CA ASP A 66 5.26 10.92 29.88
C ASP A 66 4.65 11.87 28.82
N ASN A 67 5.34 12.03 27.69
CA ASN A 67 5.00 13.04 26.69
C ASN A 67 4.51 12.41 25.39
N VAL A 68 3.41 12.92 24.83
CA VAL A 68 2.91 12.48 23.53
C VAL A 68 3.17 13.57 22.49
N VAL A 69 3.80 13.17 21.39
CA VAL A 69 4.22 14.10 20.35
C VAL A 69 3.24 14.06 19.17
N ASN A 70 2.64 15.21 18.86
CA ASN A 70 1.77 15.36 17.69
C ASN A 70 2.58 15.34 16.39
N ALA A 71 2.05 14.71 15.34
CA ALA A 71 2.60 14.85 14.00
C ALA A 71 2.29 16.26 13.45
N ARG A 72 3.15 16.76 12.57
CA ARG A 72 2.95 18.05 11.86
C ARG A 72 2.90 17.90 10.33
N GLU A 73 3.09 16.68 9.86
CA GLU A 73 3.15 16.31 8.45
C GLU A 73 2.17 15.17 8.20
N ILE A 74 1.58 15.14 7.00
CA ILE A 74 0.59 14.12 6.63
C ILE A 74 1.17 12.69 6.58
N SER A 75 2.47 12.54 6.31
CA SER A 75 3.15 11.25 6.10
C SER A 75 2.81 10.19 7.15
N HIS A 76 2.91 10.54 8.45
CA HIS A 76 2.63 9.57 9.52
C HIS A 76 1.17 9.13 9.53
N SER A 77 0.26 10.08 9.30
CA SER A 77 -1.17 9.80 9.31
C SER A 77 -1.60 9.00 8.08
N GLY A 78 -1.05 9.29 6.89
CA GLY A 78 -1.25 8.47 5.70
C GLY A 78 -0.83 7.02 5.91
N TRP A 79 0.33 6.82 6.54
CA TRP A 79 0.86 5.49 6.82
C TRP A 79 0.00 4.73 7.84
N ILE A 80 -0.37 5.38 8.95
CA ILE A 80 -1.28 4.79 9.96
C ILE A 80 -2.63 4.46 9.34
N SER A 81 -3.17 5.33 8.48
CA SER A 81 -4.43 5.07 7.78
C SER A 81 -4.40 3.81 6.92
N ALA A 82 -3.23 3.43 6.40
CA ALA A 82 -3.09 2.18 5.65
C ALA A 82 -3.03 0.93 6.56
N PHE A 83 -2.37 1.01 7.72
CA PHE A 83 -2.01 -0.17 8.52
C PHE A 83 -2.72 -0.29 9.88
N LEU A 84 -3.54 0.67 10.30
CA LEU A 84 -4.39 0.55 11.51
C LEU A 84 -5.63 -0.33 11.22
N VAL A 85 -5.37 -1.55 10.76
CA VAL A 85 -6.35 -2.46 10.16
C VAL A 85 -7.41 -2.96 11.14
N TRP A 86 -7.05 -3.04 12.41
CA TRP A 86 -7.93 -3.50 13.48
C TRP A 86 -8.96 -2.43 13.91
N ASP A 87 -8.84 -1.20 13.42
CA ASP A 87 -9.80 -0.11 13.63
C ASP A 87 -9.90 0.78 12.38
N GLN A 88 -10.33 0.17 11.27
CA GLN A 88 -10.50 0.88 10.01
C GLN A 88 -11.62 1.94 10.08
N GLU A 89 -12.56 1.83 11.02
CA GLU A 89 -13.61 2.84 11.19
C GLU A 89 -13.02 4.14 11.78
N LEU A 90 -12.06 4.04 12.70
CA LEU A 90 -11.29 5.21 13.15
C LEU A 90 -10.51 5.85 12.00
N THR A 91 -9.83 5.08 11.15
CA THR A 91 -9.05 5.66 10.04
C THR A 91 -9.95 6.31 8.99
N LYS A 92 -11.09 5.68 8.64
CA LYS A 92 -12.09 6.27 7.73
C LYS A 92 -12.64 7.58 8.28
N ARG A 93 -13.07 7.59 9.56
CA ARG A 93 -13.59 8.79 10.23
C ARG A 93 -12.57 9.91 10.29
N ASN A 94 -11.30 9.57 10.53
CA ASN A 94 -10.23 10.57 10.62
C ASN A 94 -9.70 11.02 9.25
N TRP A 95 -9.93 10.29 8.16
CA TRP A 95 -9.33 10.60 6.86
C TRP A 95 -9.62 12.02 6.34
N PRO A 96 -10.85 12.56 6.42
CA PRO A 96 -11.10 13.96 6.06
C PRO A 96 -10.29 14.94 6.91
N LEU A 97 -10.15 14.67 8.21
CA LEU A 97 -9.34 15.48 9.11
C LEU A 97 -7.85 15.36 8.77
N VAL A 98 -7.35 14.18 8.43
CA VAL A 98 -5.95 13.96 8.07
C VAL A 98 -5.57 14.69 6.79
N THR A 99 -6.45 14.66 5.79
CA THR A 99 -6.18 15.18 4.45
C THR A 99 -6.47 16.68 4.30
N SER A 100 -7.30 17.26 5.18
CA SER A 100 -7.66 18.68 5.14
C SER A 100 -6.42 19.61 5.11
N GLY A 101 -6.43 20.57 4.18
CA GLY A 101 -5.32 21.48 3.93
C GLY A 101 -4.10 20.87 3.25
N PHE A 102 -3.89 19.55 3.33
CA PHE A 102 -2.76 18.87 2.69
C PHE A 102 -3.07 18.47 1.25
N LEU A 103 -4.23 17.86 1.00
CA LEU A 103 -4.60 17.40 -0.33
C LEU A 103 -5.51 18.40 -1.02
N HIS A 104 -5.29 18.61 -2.31
CA HIS A 104 -6.13 19.45 -3.15
C HIS A 104 -6.14 18.95 -4.59
N GLU A 105 -7.26 19.17 -5.26
CA GLU A 105 -7.43 18.87 -6.68
C GLU A 105 -6.86 20.02 -7.52
N VAL A 106 -6.14 19.67 -8.59
CA VAL A 106 -5.59 20.60 -9.59
C VAL A 106 -5.67 19.87 -10.92
N ASP A 107 -6.34 20.40 -11.95
CA ASP A 107 -6.38 19.81 -13.30
C ASP A 107 -6.69 18.31 -13.36
N GLY A 108 -7.65 17.83 -12.56
CA GLY A 108 -8.06 16.42 -12.53
C GLY A 108 -7.12 15.46 -11.78
N ARG A 109 -6.04 15.95 -11.18
CA ARG A 109 -5.13 15.20 -10.30
C ARG A 109 -5.20 15.69 -8.85
N ILE A 110 -4.69 14.89 -7.91
CA ILE A 110 -4.54 15.29 -6.50
C ILE A 110 -3.07 15.60 -6.21
N ASN A 111 -2.80 16.81 -5.74
CA ASN A 111 -1.48 17.28 -5.34
C ASN A 111 -1.38 17.44 -3.80
N ILE A 112 -0.17 17.30 -3.25
CA ILE A 112 0.13 17.45 -1.83
C ILE A 112 0.73 18.84 -1.58
N ARG A 113 0.16 19.62 -0.65
CA ARG A 113 0.70 20.91 -0.24
C ARG A 113 1.89 20.75 0.73
N PRO A 114 2.83 21.71 0.76
CA PRO A 114 3.83 21.79 1.81
C PRO A 114 3.19 21.90 3.19
N SER A 115 3.77 21.21 4.19
CA SER A 115 3.23 21.20 5.57
C SER A 115 2.99 22.59 6.17
N PRO A 116 3.86 23.61 5.98
CA PRO A 116 3.59 24.95 6.50
C PRO A 116 2.32 25.60 5.93
N VAL A 117 2.05 25.38 4.64
CA VAL A 117 0.83 25.88 3.98
C VAL A 117 -0.39 25.10 4.49
N ALA A 118 -0.30 23.78 4.51
CA ALA A 118 -1.39 22.93 4.98
C ALA A 118 -1.78 23.23 6.43
N ASN A 119 -0.80 23.38 7.33
CA ASN A 119 -1.06 23.71 8.72
C ASN A 119 -1.65 25.12 8.88
N ALA A 120 -1.19 26.11 8.10
CA ALA A 120 -1.80 27.45 8.12
C ALA A 120 -3.26 27.43 7.62
N ILE A 121 -3.59 26.64 6.60
CA ILE A 121 -4.99 26.42 6.18
C ILE A 121 -5.80 25.85 7.36
N ARG A 122 -5.28 24.80 8.01
CA ARG A 122 -5.97 24.15 9.14
C ARG A 122 -6.19 25.10 10.31
N ASP A 123 -5.22 25.95 10.62
CA ASP A 123 -5.33 26.95 11.68
C ASP A 123 -6.40 28.01 11.35
N ILE A 124 -6.44 28.50 10.10
CA ILE A 124 -7.48 29.44 9.65
C ILE A 124 -8.87 28.79 9.74
N VAL A 125 -9.04 27.59 9.19
CA VAL A 125 -10.32 26.84 9.22
C VAL A 125 -10.79 26.63 10.66
N LYS A 126 -9.88 26.24 11.57
CA LYS A 126 -10.22 26.01 12.98
C LYS A 126 -10.68 27.28 13.71
N ASN A 127 -10.10 28.44 13.38
CA ASN A 127 -10.37 29.70 14.08
C ASN A 127 -11.49 30.53 13.46
N GLU A 128 -11.75 30.36 12.16
CA GLU A 128 -12.65 31.22 11.38
C GLU A 128 -13.83 30.44 10.76
N ASP A 129 -13.90 29.12 10.95
CA ASP A 129 -14.90 28.23 10.31
C ASP A 129 -14.94 28.38 8.77
N ALA A 130 -13.76 28.66 8.18
CA ALA A 130 -13.62 28.90 6.75
C ALA A 130 -13.52 27.59 5.94
N ASP A 131 -13.77 27.64 4.63
CA ASP A 131 -13.56 26.49 3.73
C ASP A 131 -12.06 26.30 3.43
N PRO A 132 -11.45 25.13 3.72
CA PRO A 132 -10.05 24.85 3.38
C PRO A 132 -9.72 24.92 1.88
N LYS A 133 -10.72 24.87 1.00
CA LYS A 133 -10.58 24.96 -0.46
C LYS A 133 -10.74 26.38 -0.99
N ASP A 134 -11.19 27.34 -0.18
CA ASP A 134 -11.38 28.72 -0.60
C ASP A 134 -10.04 29.34 -1.07
N PRO A 135 -9.95 29.87 -2.31
CA PRO A 135 -8.74 30.51 -2.82
C PRO A 135 -8.18 31.62 -1.91
N THR A 136 -9.05 32.35 -1.21
CA THR A 136 -8.66 33.42 -0.28
C THR A 136 -7.99 32.85 0.98
N VAL A 137 -8.49 31.73 1.51
CA VAL A 137 -7.87 30.99 2.63
C VAL A 137 -6.52 30.43 2.20
N VAL A 138 -6.46 29.80 1.03
CA VAL A 138 -5.21 29.25 0.47
C VAL A 138 -4.17 30.36 0.28
N SER A 139 -4.55 31.51 -0.30
CA SER A 139 -3.64 32.64 -0.50
C SER A 139 -3.11 33.21 0.82
N ARG A 140 -3.97 33.35 1.83
CA ARG A 140 -3.56 33.79 3.18
C ARG A 140 -2.61 32.79 3.83
N ALA A 141 -2.90 31.50 3.73
CA ALA A 141 -2.06 30.44 4.26
C ALA A 141 -0.67 30.39 3.58
N GLN A 142 -0.61 30.57 2.26
CA GLN A 142 0.65 30.69 1.53
C GLN A 142 1.49 31.87 2.04
N LYS A 143 0.87 33.05 2.23
CA LYS A 143 1.56 34.23 2.81
C LYS A 143 2.07 33.95 4.23
N GLN A 144 1.29 33.27 5.07
CA GLN A 144 1.72 32.87 6.42
C GLN A 144 2.82 31.80 6.44
N ALA A 145 2.98 31.04 5.35
CA ALA A 145 3.96 29.98 5.22
C ALA A 145 5.34 30.48 4.72
N VAL A 146 5.43 31.69 4.17
CA VAL A 146 6.68 32.27 3.67
C VAL A 146 7.77 32.24 4.74
N GLY A 147 8.95 31.74 4.36
CA GLY A 147 10.11 31.63 5.25
C GLY A 147 10.04 30.52 6.31
N LYS A 148 8.92 29.79 6.42
CA LYS A 148 8.82 28.65 7.34
C LYS A 148 9.49 27.42 6.73
N PRO A 149 10.26 26.64 7.52
CA PRO A 149 10.84 25.41 7.03
C PRO A 149 9.75 24.38 6.71
N VAL A 150 9.88 23.71 5.55
CA VAL A 150 8.95 22.65 5.12
C VAL A 150 8.94 21.47 6.09
N THR A 151 10.11 21.12 6.62
CA THR A 151 10.28 20.07 7.62
C THR A 151 11.32 20.49 8.66
N ALA A 152 11.17 20.02 9.89
CA ALA A 152 12.16 20.20 10.95
C ALA A 152 13.32 19.18 10.85
N ARG A 153 13.19 18.20 9.95
CA ARG A 153 14.17 17.13 9.74
C ARG A 153 15.18 17.55 8.67
N LYS A 154 16.32 16.84 8.61
CA LYS A 154 17.32 17.03 7.55
C LYS A 154 16.79 16.64 6.16
N TYR A 155 15.74 15.83 6.10
CA TYR A 155 15.13 15.31 4.88
C TYR A 155 13.61 15.28 5.02
N LEU A 156 12.90 15.43 3.90
CA LEU A 156 11.46 15.22 3.83
C LEU A 156 11.17 13.72 3.93
N GLY A 157 10.20 13.36 4.79
CA GLY A 157 9.72 11.97 4.85
C GLY A 157 9.01 11.56 3.56
N PRO A 158 8.68 10.26 3.40
CA PRO A 158 7.97 9.71 2.25
C PRO A 158 6.47 10.12 2.25
N GLN A 159 6.20 11.42 2.17
CA GLN A 159 4.85 11.97 2.29
C GLN A 159 3.94 11.44 1.19
N PHE A 160 4.38 11.51 -0.06
CA PHE A 160 3.60 11.04 -1.20
C PHE A 160 3.33 9.54 -1.11
N GLY A 161 4.36 8.73 -0.83
CA GLY A 161 4.23 7.29 -0.70
C GLY A 161 3.21 6.88 0.37
N HIS A 162 3.35 7.42 1.59
CA HIS A 162 2.43 7.09 2.68
C HIS A 162 0.99 7.57 2.41
N VAL A 163 0.80 8.72 1.76
CA VAL A 163 -0.52 9.18 1.34
C VAL A 163 -1.11 8.24 0.29
N ALA A 164 -0.32 7.79 -0.69
CA ALA A 164 -0.78 6.84 -1.70
C ALA A 164 -1.24 5.51 -1.08
N GLN A 165 -0.47 4.97 -0.13
CA GLN A 165 -0.86 3.77 0.63
C GLN A 165 -2.19 3.99 1.38
N GLY A 166 -2.29 5.07 2.17
CA GLY A 166 -3.54 5.39 2.89
C GLY A 166 -4.73 5.62 1.97
N MET A 167 -4.53 6.31 0.84
CA MET A 167 -5.57 6.57 -0.16
C MET A 167 -6.08 5.26 -0.77
N SER A 168 -5.17 4.32 -1.08
CA SER A 168 -5.55 3.01 -1.64
C SER A 168 -6.38 2.18 -0.68
N GLU A 169 -6.11 2.28 0.63
CA GLU A 169 -6.87 1.55 1.66
C GLU A 169 -8.23 2.18 1.98
N ILE A 170 -8.28 3.51 2.08
CA ILE A 170 -9.45 4.21 2.62
C ILE A 170 -10.42 4.65 1.52
N ARG A 171 -9.92 5.17 0.39
CA ARG A 171 -10.73 5.80 -0.65
C ARG A 171 -10.88 4.88 -1.86
N GLY A 172 -9.77 4.42 -2.44
CA GLY A 172 -9.73 3.76 -3.75
C GLY A 172 -9.99 4.74 -4.90
N SER A 173 -10.36 4.22 -6.07
CA SER A 173 -10.79 5.04 -7.21
C SER A 173 -12.09 5.81 -6.90
N PRO A 174 -12.26 7.05 -7.44
CA PRO A 174 -11.38 7.74 -8.39
C PRO A 174 -10.24 8.55 -7.74
N ASP A 175 -10.28 8.80 -6.43
CA ASP A 175 -9.28 9.67 -5.77
C ASP A 175 -7.86 9.12 -5.84
N LEU A 176 -7.71 7.79 -5.71
CA LEU A 176 -6.42 7.13 -5.88
C LEU A 176 -5.86 7.35 -7.29
N GLU A 177 -6.71 7.23 -8.32
CA GLU A 177 -6.29 7.42 -9.72
C GLU A 177 -5.85 8.86 -9.96
N ALA A 178 -6.56 9.84 -9.39
CA ALA A 178 -6.16 11.24 -9.47
C ALA A 178 -4.82 11.53 -8.76
N LEU A 179 -4.54 10.86 -7.64
CA LEU A 179 -3.24 10.94 -6.97
C LEU A 179 -2.13 10.25 -7.78
N LEU A 180 -2.39 9.08 -8.34
CA LEU A 180 -1.43 8.35 -9.18
C LEU A 180 -1.15 9.08 -10.49
N LEU A 181 -2.13 9.78 -11.06
CA LEU A 181 -1.95 10.67 -12.21
C LEU A 181 -0.96 11.80 -11.89
N HIS A 182 -1.01 12.37 -10.68
CA HIS A 182 0.01 13.33 -10.23
C HIS A 182 1.39 12.68 -10.20
N ALA A 183 1.50 11.46 -9.67
CA ALA A 183 2.75 10.72 -9.64
C ALA A 183 3.34 10.56 -11.05
N ASP A 184 2.52 10.13 -12.00
CA ASP A 184 2.94 9.86 -13.37
C ASP A 184 3.33 11.13 -14.13
N THR A 185 2.78 12.28 -13.72
CA THR A 185 3.08 13.56 -14.35
C THR A 185 4.35 14.21 -13.78
N TYR A 186 4.54 14.18 -12.45
CA TYR A 186 5.54 15.03 -11.77
C TYR A 186 6.71 14.28 -11.12
N LEU A 187 6.60 12.96 -10.91
CA LEU A 187 7.63 12.17 -10.21
C LEU A 187 8.55 11.40 -11.19
N GLY A 188 8.42 11.66 -12.50
CA GLY A 188 9.30 11.11 -13.54
C GLY A 188 9.31 9.58 -13.60
N PRO A 189 8.15 8.95 -13.94
CA PRO A 189 8.08 7.51 -14.11
C PRO A 189 8.93 7.05 -15.31
N THR A 190 9.61 5.93 -15.15
CA THR A 190 10.40 5.28 -16.20
C THR A 190 10.23 3.77 -16.09
N TRP A 191 10.22 3.09 -17.23
CA TRP A 191 10.25 1.62 -17.28
C TRP A 191 11.67 1.16 -17.50
N THR A 192 12.14 0.21 -16.70
CA THR A 192 13.44 -0.43 -16.89
C THR A 192 13.31 -1.91 -16.57
N ASN A 193 13.63 -2.76 -17.54
CA ASN A 193 13.56 -4.22 -17.40
C ASN A 193 12.23 -4.74 -16.84
N GLY A 194 11.10 -4.21 -17.34
CA GLY A 194 9.76 -4.58 -16.87
C GLY A 194 9.32 -3.94 -15.55
N GLY A 195 10.23 -3.28 -14.82
CA GLY A 195 9.90 -2.53 -13.61
C GLY A 195 9.50 -1.08 -13.90
N LEU A 196 8.42 -0.61 -13.28
CA LEU A 196 8.08 0.81 -13.21
C LEU A 196 8.83 1.47 -12.04
N HIS A 197 9.58 2.52 -12.33
CA HIS A 197 10.39 3.27 -11.37
C HIS A 197 10.03 4.75 -11.40
N TYR A 198 10.00 5.39 -10.24
CA TYR A 198 9.92 6.84 -10.13
C TYR A 198 11.30 7.42 -9.84
N SER A 199 11.67 8.46 -10.58
CA SER A 199 13.01 9.03 -10.51
C SER A 199 13.27 9.59 -9.12
N ARG A 200 14.39 9.18 -8.52
CA ARG A 200 14.87 9.81 -7.28
C ARG A 200 15.32 11.23 -7.61
N ARG A 201 14.71 12.23 -6.98
CA ARG A 201 15.29 13.58 -6.95
C ARG A 201 16.28 13.69 -5.80
N SER A 202 17.46 14.23 -6.08
CA SER A 202 18.57 14.25 -5.13
C SER A 202 18.27 15.18 -3.95
N TYR A 203 18.73 14.79 -2.75
CA TYR A 203 18.45 15.48 -1.49
C TYR A 203 19.05 16.89 -1.40
N ASP A 204 20.01 17.22 -2.27
CA ASP A 204 20.66 18.53 -2.37
C ASP A 204 19.76 19.55 -3.09
N GLN A 205 18.81 19.09 -3.90
CA GLN A 205 17.72 19.89 -4.45
C GLN A 205 16.65 20.04 -3.37
N LYS A 206 16.59 21.21 -2.73
CA LYS A 206 15.55 21.56 -1.75
C LYS A 206 14.17 21.77 -2.39
N ASP A 207 14.07 21.55 -3.70
CA ASP A 207 12.90 21.80 -4.54
C ASP A 207 11.99 20.56 -4.50
N PHE A 208 11.44 20.31 -3.31
CA PHE A 208 10.46 19.24 -3.09
C PHE A 208 9.13 19.50 -3.84
N TRP A 209 8.92 20.77 -4.19
CA TRP A 209 7.88 21.27 -5.08
C TRP A 209 8.53 22.09 -6.19
N ASP A 210 7.95 22.10 -7.39
CA ASP A 210 8.34 23.02 -8.47
C ASP A 210 7.78 24.44 -8.24
N ASP A 211 8.13 25.37 -9.13
CA ASP A 211 7.72 26.78 -9.07
C ASP A 211 6.19 26.98 -9.13
N ASP A 212 5.48 26.03 -9.74
CA ASP A 212 4.02 26.00 -9.82
C ASP A 212 3.37 25.34 -8.59
N GLY A 213 4.18 24.86 -7.64
CA GLY A 213 3.73 24.24 -6.40
C GLY A 213 3.27 22.78 -6.56
N ASN A 214 3.73 22.07 -7.59
CA ASN A 214 3.50 20.65 -7.75
C ASN A 214 4.51 19.84 -6.95
N TYR A 215 4.04 18.82 -6.22
CA TYR A 215 4.93 17.92 -5.51
C TYR A 215 5.78 17.11 -6.49
N THR A 216 7.10 17.21 -6.39
CA THR A 216 8.05 16.57 -7.34
C THR A 216 9.04 15.63 -6.66
N TYR A 217 8.99 15.50 -5.35
CA TYR A 217 9.99 14.75 -4.59
C TYR A 217 9.72 13.23 -4.59
N GLY A 218 10.54 12.48 -5.32
CA GLY A 218 10.60 11.01 -5.22
C GLY A 218 11.81 10.57 -4.39
N GLU A 219 11.59 9.85 -3.29
CA GLU A 219 12.64 9.10 -2.60
C GLU A 219 12.42 7.57 -2.75
N PRO A 220 13.44 6.72 -2.50
CA PRO A 220 13.38 5.29 -2.82
C PRO A 220 12.17 4.54 -2.27
N HIS A 221 11.71 4.86 -1.05
CA HIS A 221 10.57 4.18 -0.45
C HIS A 221 9.25 4.50 -1.19
N THR A 222 9.04 5.76 -1.55
CA THR A 222 7.91 6.25 -2.33
C THR A 222 7.87 5.60 -3.70
N GLY A 223 9.00 5.66 -4.43
CA GLY A 223 9.10 5.18 -5.80
C GLY A 223 9.09 3.65 -5.94
N ASN A 224 9.83 2.94 -5.08
CA ASN A 224 10.01 1.49 -5.23
C ASN A 224 8.98 0.66 -4.46
N ALA A 225 8.33 1.21 -3.42
CA ALA A 225 7.44 0.45 -2.57
C ALA A 225 6.03 1.05 -2.47
N CYS A 226 5.89 2.31 -2.08
CA CYS A 226 4.57 2.85 -1.74
C CYS A 226 3.65 3.04 -2.94
N ILE A 227 4.15 3.55 -4.07
CA ILE A 227 3.32 3.72 -5.27
C ILE A 227 2.97 2.35 -5.86
N GLY A 228 3.93 1.42 -5.90
CA GLY A 228 3.68 0.03 -6.30
C GLY A 228 2.61 -0.63 -5.41
N TYR A 229 2.73 -0.48 -4.09
CA TYR A 229 1.69 -0.90 -3.14
C TYR A 229 0.34 -0.30 -3.52
N ALA A 230 0.25 1.03 -3.70
CA ALA A 230 -1.01 1.70 -3.94
C ALA A 230 -1.67 1.25 -5.26
N ARG A 231 -0.88 0.92 -6.29
CA ARG A 231 -1.35 0.41 -7.58
C ARG A 231 -1.86 -1.03 -7.51
N LEU A 232 -1.19 -1.88 -6.73
CA LEU A 232 -1.56 -3.30 -6.57
C LEU A 232 -2.67 -3.51 -5.54
N ASN A 233 -2.81 -2.58 -4.60
CA ASN A 233 -3.75 -2.71 -3.52
C ASN A 233 -5.18 -2.45 -3.96
N VAL A 234 -6.11 -3.11 -3.29
CA VAL A 234 -7.55 -2.85 -3.41
C VAL A 234 -8.03 -2.09 -2.18
N LYS A 235 -9.15 -1.38 -2.30
CA LYS A 235 -9.79 -0.71 -1.17
C LYS A 235 -10.02 -1.70 0.00
N GLY A 236 -9.47 -1.35 1.16
CA GLY A 236 -9.50 -2.20 2.36
C GLY A 236 -8.71 -3.50 2.26
N GLY A 237 -7.70 -3.60 1.39
CA GLY A 237 -6.90 -4.80 1.19
C GLY A 237 -6.28 -5.31 2.49
N GLN A 238 -5.67 -4.44 3.28
CA GLN A 238 -5.09 -4.84 4.58
C GLN A 238 -6.14 -5.27 5.59
N ARG A 239 -7.33 -4.63 5.58
CA ARG A 239 -8.46 -5.05 6.42
C ARG A 239 -8.94 -6.45 6.06
N LYS A 240 -9.09 -6.75 4.75
CA LYS A 240 -9.47 -8.08 4.29
C LYS A 240 -8.47 -9.14 4.79
N MET A 241 -7.17 -8.87 4.66
CA MET A 241 -6.13 -9.77 5.17
C MET A 241 -6.17 -9.89 6.70
N TRP A 242 -6.52 -8.84 7.43
CA TRP A 242 -6.66 -8.87 8.89
C TRP A 242 -7.88 -9.67 9.38
N GLU A 243 -9.03 -9.48 8.74
CA GLU A 243 -10.29 -10.14 9.10
C GLU A 243 -10.28 -11.62 8.67
N CYS A 244 -9.69 -11.92 7.51
CA CYS A 244 -9.58 -13.25 6.94
C CYS A 244 -8.13 -13.62 6.57
N PRO A 245 -7.19 -13.74 7.53
CA PRO A 245 -5.85 -14.24 7.24
C PRO A 245 -5.94 -15.69 6.75
N TRP A 246 -4.97 -16.11 5.93
CA TRP A 246 -4.90 -17.50 5.50
C TRP A 246 -4.52 -18.43 6.65
N THR A 247 -5.28 -19.51 6.80
CA THR A 247 -4.93 -20.60 7.72
C THR A 247 -3.78 -21.43 7.15
N ARG A 248 -3.12 -22.21 8.02
CA ARG A 248 -2.13 -23.19 7.58
C ARG A 248 -2.69 -24.15 6.55
N GLU A 249 -3.91 -24.65 6.77
CA GLU A 249 -4.57 -25.57 5.84
C GLU A 249 -4.75 -24.93 4.45
N GLN A 250 -5.17 -23.66 4.38
CA GLN A 250 -5.30 -22.94 3.12
C GLN A 250 -3.95 -22.82 2.42
N VAL A 251 -2.90 -22.37 3.12
CA VAL A 251 -1.56 -22.21 2.53
C VAL A 251 -1.00 -23.55 2.03
N GLU A 252 -1.16 -24.62 2.80
CA GLU A 252 -0.60 -25.94 2.46
C GLU A 252 -1.37 -26.66 1.36
N LYS A 253 -2.68 -26.42 1.21
CA LYS A 253 -3.54 -27.14 0.25
C LYS A 253 -3.89 -26.36 -1.01
N THR A 254 -3.85 -25.04 -1.00
CA THR A 254 -4.25 -24.25 -2.18
C THR A 254 -3.37 -24.60 -3.38
N PRO A 255 -3.97 -24.92 -4.54
CA PRO A 255 -3.21 -25.12 -5.77
C PRO A 255 -2.47 -23.84 -6.19
N TYR A 256 -1.25 -23.99 -6.70
CA TYR A 256 -0.44 -22.87 -7.17
C TYR A 256 0.49 -23.27 -8.31
N VAL A 257 1.05 -22.27 -8.97
CA VAL A 257 2.05 -22.44 -10.04
C VAL A 257 3.40 -21.93 -9.56
N ASP A 258 4.42 -22.73 -9.81
CA ASP A 258 5.83 -22.56 -9.48
C ASP A 258 6.67 -22.62 -10.77
N GLY A 259 7.99 -22.40 -10.68
CA GLY A 259 8.90 -22.48 -11.82
C GLY A 259 8.96 -21.22 -12.69
N ILE A 260 8.27 -20.15 -12.28
CA ILE A 260 8.32 -18.83 -12.91
C ILE A 260 8.76 -17.83 -11.85
N ASP A 261 9.94 -17.24 -12.04
CA ASP A 261 10.49 -16.21 -11.15
C ASP A 261 10.77 -14.91 -11.91
N LEU A 262 11.10 -13.85 -11.17
CA LEU A 262 11.38 -12.51 -11.72
C LEU A 262 12.59 -12.49 -12.69
N GLY A 263 13.48 -13.49 -12.62
CA GLY A 263 14.64 -13.63 -13.50
C GLY A 263 14.32 -14.27 -14.85
N THR A 264 13.16 -14.91 -15.00
CA THR A 264 12.76 -15.57 -16.26
C THR A 264 12.41 -14.59 -17.39
N GLY A 265 12.17 -13.31 -17.07
CA GLY A 265 11.67 -12.34 -18.05
C GLY A 265 10.17 -12.45 -18.34
N VAL A 266 9.45 -13.24 -17.54
CA VAL A 266 8.00 -13.44 -17.62
C VAL A 266 7.31 -12.77 -16.42
N ASP A 267 6.31 -11.94 -16.71
CA ASP A 267 5.40 -11.37 -15.72
C ASP A 267 4.18 -12.28 -15.55
N CYS A 268 3.82 -12.56 -14.28
CA CYS A 268 2.56 -13.20 -13.94
C CYS A 268 1.48 -12.12 -13.79
N LEU A 269 0.60 -12.03 -14.80
CA LEU A 269 -0.46 -11.02 -14.85
C LEU A 269 -1.67 -11.41 -13.99
N SER A 270 -1.94 -12.71 -13.90
CA SER A 270 -2.94 -13.26 -12.98
C SER A 270 -2.63 -14.71 -12.67
N GLY A 271 -3.06 -15.17 -11.48
CA GLY A 271 -2.95 -16.55 -11.04
C GLY A 271 -4.01 -16.82 -9.99
N ARG A 272 -4.90 -17.78 -10.23
CA ARG A 272 -5.91 -18.20 -9.24
C ARG A 272 -6.38 -19.63 -9.44
N TRP A 273 -6.68 -20.28 -8.31
CA TRP A 273 -7.52 -21.46 -8.26
C TRP A 273 -8.98 -21.05 -8.00
N ASP A 274 -9.89 -21.60 -8.79
CA ASP A 274 -11.34 -21.46 -8.66
C ASP A 274 -11.90 -22.81 -8.19
N GLU A 275 -12.25 -22.90 -6.90
CA GLU A 275 -12.77 -24.13 -6.28
C GLU A 275 -14.10 -24.57 -6.90
N GLU A 276 -14.98 -23.64 -7.27
CA GLU A 276 -16.32 -23.97 -7.80
C GLU A 276 -16.22 -24.60 -9.18
N LYS A 277 -15.23 -24.18 -9.96
CA LYS A 277 -14.96 -24.68 -11.31
C LYS A 277 -13.92 -25.79 -11.34
N SER A 278 -13.31 -26.11 -10.21
CA SER A 278 -12.10 -26.95 -10.13
C SER A 278 -11.07 -26.57 -11.20
N ALA A 279 -10.78 -25.27 -11.30
CA ALA A 279 -9.99 -24.72 -12.38
C ALA A 279 -8.85 -23.81 -11.92
N MET A 280 -7.66 -24.01 -12.49
CA MET A 280 -6.51 -23.11 -12.35
C MET A 280 -6.47 -22.17 -13.57
N PHE A 281 -6.32 -20.88 -13.33
CA PHE A 281 -6.13 -19.86 -14.36
C PHE A 281 -4.82 -19.13 -14.12
N VAL A 282 -3.98 -19.04 -15.14
CA VAL A 282 -2.74 -18.27 -15.12
C VAL A 282 -2.60 -17.48 -16.42
N ALA A 283 -2.27 -16.20 -16.32
CA ALA A 283 -1.96 -15.36 -17.47
C ALA A 283 -0.52 -14.86 -17.37
N LEU A 284 0.25 -15.04 -18.43
CA LEU A 284 1.68 -14.75 -18.50
C LEU A 284 2.00 -13.86 -19.70
N ARG A 285 2.98 -12.97 -19.57
CA ARG A 285 3.52 -12.14 -20.68
C ARG A 285 4.99 -11.82 -20.43
N THR A 286 5.80 -11.69 -21.48
CA THR A 286 7.15 -11.12 -21.31
C THR A 286 7.15 -9.60 -21.36
N TRP A 287 7.85 -8.96 -20.44
CA TRP A 287 7.97 -7.50 -20.42
C TRP A 287 8.82 -6.96 -21.58
N HIS A 288 9.73 -7.78 -22.13
CA HIS A 288 10.62 -7.43 -23.24
C HIS A 288 10.13 -7.88 -24.62
N THR A 289 8.90 -8.40 -24.70
CA THR A 289 8.24 -8.89 -25.92
C THR A 289 8.89 -10.07 -26.66
N LYS A 290 10.14 -10.44 -26.32
CA LYS A 290 10.79 -11.65 -26.84
C LYS A 290 10.16 -12.91 -26.26
N ASP A 291 10.18 -13.98 -27.04
CA ASP A 291 9.73 -15.29 -26.60
C ASP A 291 10.71 -15.91 -25.59
N VAL A 292 10.14 -16.49 -24.54
CA VAL A 292 10.85 -17.22 -23.49
C VAL A 292 10.18 -18.57 -23.32
N ASP A 293 11.01 -19.61 -23.28
CA ASP A 293 10.62 -20.97 -22.96
C ASP A 293 10.57 -21.12 -21.42
N VAL A 294 9.39 -21.44 -20.89
CA VAL A 294 9.20 -21.66 -19.45
C VAL A 294 8.45 -22.95 -19.19
N THR A 295 8.69 -23.52 -18.01
CA THR A 295 7.91 -24.65 -17.50
C THR A 295 7.13 -24.21 -16.26
N ALA A 296 5.83 -24.01 -16.42
CA ALA A 296 4.92 -23.75 -15.31
C ALA A 296 4.71 -25.05 -14.52
N VAL A 297 5.21 -25.10 -13.29
CA VAL A 297 5.10 -26.28 -12.42
C VAL A 297 3.89 -26.12 -11.52
N VAL A 298 2.82 -26.82 -11.83
CA VAL A 298 1.60 -26.75 -11.04
C VAL A 298 1.69 -27.73 -9.88
N ARG A 299 1.33 -27.26 -8.69
CA ARG A 299 1.42 -27.99 -7.43
C ARG A 299 0.08 -28.00 -6.71
N ASN A 300 -0.08 -28.98 -5.83
CA ASN A 300 -1.24 -29.13 -4.96
C ASN A 300 -2.61 -29.25 -5.65
N LEU A 301 -2.68 -29.55 -6.96
CA LEU A 301 -3.98 -29.83 -7.59
C LEU A 301 -4.68 -31.00 -6.88
N PRO A 302 -6.00 -30.90 -6.62
CA PRO A 302 -6.80 -32.02 -6.16
C PRO A 302 -6.69 -33.20 -7.13
N PRO A 303 -6.80 -34.46 -6.65
CA PRO A 303 -6.80 -35.62 -7.53
C PRO A 303 -7.92 -35.54 -8.57
N GLY A 304 -7.59 -35.85 -9.82
CA GLY A 304 -8.56 -35.83 -10.90
C GLY A 304 -7.93 -35.85 -12.27
N LYS A 305 -8.79 -35.86 -13.29
CA LYS A 305 -8.39 -35.73 -14.69
C LYS A 305 -8.58 -34.28 -15.11
N TYR A 306 -7.54 -33.67 -15.66
CA TYR A 306 -7.54 -32.25 -16.04
C TYR A 306 -7.23 -32.10 -17.53
N GLY A 307 -8.02 -31.28 -18.21
CA GLY A 307 -7.65 -30.73 -19.50
C GLY A 307 -6.68 -29.56 -19.32
N VAL A 308 -5.58 -29.56 -20.05
CA VAL A 308 -4.60 -28.47 -20.10
C VAL A 308 -4.86 -27.67 -21.36
N TYR A 309 -5.35 -26.44 -21.18
CA TYR A 309 -5.64 -25.51 -22.25
C TYR A 309 -4.60 -24.40 -22.28
N VAL A 310 -4.13 -24.07 -23.48
CA VAL A 310 -3.29 -22.90 -23.73
C VAL A 310 -3.97 -22.08 -24.81
N ASP A 311 -4.30 -20.83 -24.48
CA ASP A 311 -5.02 -19.88 -25.35
C ASP A 311 -6.34 -20.47 -25.89
N GLY A 312 -7.07 -21.16 -25.00
CA GLY A 312 -8.36 -21.79 -25.30
C GLY A 312 -8.28 -23.13 -26.04
N GLU A 313 -7.09 -23.57 -26.48
CA GLU A 313 -6.91 -24.84 -27.17
C GLU A 313 -6.46 -25.95 -26.21
N LEU A 314 -7.14 -27.11 -26.26
CA LEU A 314 -6.73 -28.29 -25.50
C LEU A 314 -5.39 -28.82 -26.03
N LYS A 315 -4.33 -28.72 -25.24
CA LYS A 315 -2.99 -29.20 -25.58
C LYS A 315 -2.71 -30.59 -25.04
N ASN A 316 -3.21 -30.90 -23.85
CA ASN A 316 -2.98 -32.19 -23.21
C ASN A 316 -4.09 -32.54 -22.21
N VAL A 317 -4.15 -33.80 -21.80
CA VAL A 317 -4.97 -34.27 -20.68
C VAL A 317 -4.04 -34.97 -19.70
N THR A 318 -4.07 -34.55 -18.44
CA THR A 318 -3.24 -35.12 -17.37
C THR A 318 -4.11 -35.66 -16.26
N GLU A 319 -3.62 -36.70 -15.58
CA GLU A 319 -4.23 -37.23 -14.38
C GLU A 319 -3.32 -36.89 -13.19
N THR A 320 -3.88 -36.21 -12.20
CA THR A 320 -3.15 -35.86 -10.98
C THR A 320 -3.51 -36.83 -9.87
N THR A 321 -2.47 -37.35 -9.22
CA THR A 321 -2.60 -38.04 -7.94
C THR A 321 -2.10 -37.09 -6.84
N HIS A 322 -2.60 -37.26 -5.62
CA HIS A 322 -2.41 -36.32 -4.51
C HIS A 322 -0.98 -35.74 -4.44
N GLY A 323 -0.88 -34.42 -4.62
CA GLY A 323 0.34 -33.65 -4.38
C GLY A 323 1.47 -33.83 -5.40
N LYS A 324 1.30 -34.64 -6.46
CA LYS A 324 2.35 -34.81 -7.48
C LYS A 324 2.42 -33.56 -8.37
N PRO A 325 3.56 -32.84 -8.42
CA PRO A 325 3.73 -31.72 -9.33
C PRO A 325 3.71 -32.21 -10.78
N PHE A 326 3.18 -31.38 -11.69
CA PHE A 326 3.32 -31.60 -13.12
C PHE A 326 3.69 -30.29 -13.81
N GLY A 327 4.55 -30.39 -14.83
CA GLY A 327 5.02 -29.25 -15.60
C GLY A 327 4.20 -29.06 -16.87
N VAL A 328 3.89 -27.81 -17.20
CA VAL A 328 3.37 -27.40 -18.50
C VAL A 328 4.42 -26.56 -19.19
N HIS A 329 4.87 -27.03 -20.35
CA HIS A 329 5.77 -26.29 -21.21
C HIS A 329 5.00 -25.18 -21.93
N LEU A 330 5.51 -23.95 -21.87
CA LEU A 330 4.91 -22.76 -22.47
C LEU A 330 5.98 -21.93 -23.18
N ILE A 331 5.58 -21.33 -24.31
CA ILE A 331 6.35 -20.27 -24.96
C ILE A 331 5.60 -18.98 -24.68
N VAL A 332 6.21 -18.07 -23.91
CA VAL A 332 5.59 -16.81 -23.51
C VAL A 332 6.28 -15.66 -24.24
N GLY A 333 5.51 -14.82 -24.92
CA GLY A 333 6.01 -13.68 -25.68
C GLY A 333 5.36 -12.36 -25.26
N GLY A 334 5.35 -11.39 -26.17
CA GLY A 334 4.73 -10.07 -25.93
C GLY A 334 3.20 -10.04 -25.90
N GLN A 335 2.54 -11.14 -26.21
CA GLN A 335 1.09 -11.33 -26.06
C GLN A 335 0.80 -12.16 -24.81
N ASP A 336 -0.42 -12.02 -24.28
CA ASP A 336 -0.85 -12.84 -23.14
C ASP A 336 -0.95 -14.30 -23.55
N VAL A 337 -0.35 -15.16 -22.74
CA VAL A 337 -0.54 -16.61 -22.78
C VAL A 337 -1.43 -16.99 -21.62
N GLU A 338 -2.56 -17.60 -21.93
CA GLU A 338 -3.53 -18.07 -20.95
C GLU A 338 -3.39 -19.59 -20.76
N LEU A 339 -2.90 -19.99 -19.59
CA LEU A 339 -2.90 -21.38 -19.14
C LEU A 339 -4.14 -21.63 -18.29
N VAL A 340 -4.97 -22.58 -18.71
CA VAL A 340 -6.12 -23.06 -17.93
C VAL A 340 -6.02 -24.55 -17.70
N LEU A 341 -6.15 -24.97 -16.45
CA LEU A 341 -6.38 -26.37 -16.10
C LEU A 341 -7.78 -26.54 -15.59
N LEU A 342 -8.55 -27.39 -16.24
CA LEU A 342 -9.95 -27.62 -15.91
C LEU A 342 -10.17 -29.09 -15.60
N GLN A 343 -10.69 -29.40 -14.41
CA GLN A 343 -11.07 -30.76 -14.04
C GLN A 343 -12.25 -31.24 -14.90
N ALA A 344 -12.15 -32.47 -15.40
CA ALA A 344 -13.16 -33.12 -16.25
C ALA A 344 -14.31 -33.76 -15.47
#